data_AF-A0AB39SST0-F1
#
_entry.id   AF-A0AB39SST0-F1
#
_cell.length_a   1.000
_cell.length_b   1.000
_cell.length_c   1.000
_cell.angle_alpha   90.00
_cell.angle_beta   90.00
_cell.angle_gamma   90.00
#
_symmetry.space_group_name_H-M   'P 1'
#
loop_
_entity.id
_entity.type
_entity.pdbx_description
1 polymer ?
#
loop_
_entity_poly.entity_id
_entity_poly.type
_entity_poly.pdbx_seq_one_letter_code
_entity_poly.pdbx_strand_id
1 'polypeptide(L)'
;MPRSVSRGVVALLLSCALLLTATACNDDAQSASGAATPTASASFEQQKLAKTRFVANAGLAAGATYQWIVKPYRAGKFKKGADGRTFALVKAGLAGAFTYNRLKAAVNNAKGDPLLSKAVAPLSAGIESLKDLGTKLRKGEVGDADVGAFENVINSVKDAGRSAGAEVVDKVPSTSELGG
;
A
#
# COMPACT_ATOMS: atom_id res chain seq x y z
N MET A 1 6.44 -48.45 27.07
CA MET A 1 6.75 -47.98 25.70
C MET A 1 6.92 -46.47 25.71
N PRO A 2 7.89 -45.92 24.97
CA PRO A 2 8.52 -44.63 25.27
C PRO A 2 8.05 -43.46 24.39
N ARG A 3 8.09 -42.29 25.04
CA ARG A 3 8.31 -40.90 24.61
C ARG A 3 8.17 -40.51 23.13
N SER A 4 7.28 -39.53 22.95
CA SER A 4 7.09 -38.62 21.82
C SER A 4 8.40 -37.98 21.31
N VAL A 5 8.92 -38.49 20.20
CA VAL A 5 10.02 -37.89 19.43
C VAL A 5 9.56 -37.80 17.98
N SER A 6 8.83 -36.75 17.62
CA SER A 6 8.36 -36.58 16.23
C SER A 6 7.99 -35.15 15.86
N ARG A 7 8.69 -34.15 16.41
CA ARG A 7 8.56 -32.75 15.94
C ARG A 7 9.87 -31.99 15.78
N GLY A 8 11.00 -32.52 16.27
CA GLY A 8 12.32 -31.86 16.16
C GLY A 8 13.13 -32.20 14.91
N VAL A 9 12.87 -33.34 14.26
CA VAL A 9 13.74 -33.87 13.20
C VAL A 9 13.49 -33.21 11.83
N VAL A 10 12.27 -32.71 11.58
CA VAL A 10 11.95 -32.03 10.31
C VAL A 10 12.56 -30.63 10.24
N ALA A 11 12.82 -29.98 11.39
CA ALA A 11 13.44 -28.66 11.44
C ALA A 11 14.97 -28.68 11.22
N LEU A 12 15.62 -29.84 11.35
CA LEU A 12 17.08 -29.93 11.25
C LEU A 12 17.58 -30.13 9.80
N LEU A 13 16.72 -30.61 8.89
CA LEU A 13 17.15 -31.01 7.54
C LEU A 13 17.02 -29.92 6.45
N LEU A 14 16.38 -28.77 6.71
CA LEU A 14 16.10 -27.77 5.66
C LEU A 14 17.02 -26.53 5.62
N SER A 15 17.97 -26.34 6.54
CA SER A 15 18.82 -25.12 6.52
C SER A 15 20.32 -25.38 6.44
N CYS A 16 20.76 -26.65 6.45
CA CYS A 16 22.12 -27.04 6.05
C CYS A 16 22.45 -26.74 4.58
N ALA A 17 21.52 -26.18 3.80
CA ALA A 17 21.75 -25.74 2.42
C ALA A 17 22.38 -24.33 2.29
N LEU A 18 22.68 -23.63 3.40
CA LEU A 18 23.20 -22.26 3.39
C LEU A 18 24.72 -22.11 3.57
N LEU A 19 25.52 -23.20 3.61
CA LEU A 19 26.92 -23.11 4.06
C LEU A 19 27.98 -23.72 3.13
N LEU A 20 27.72 -23.93 1.83
CA LEU A 20 28.70 -24.53 0.92
C LEU A 20 28.84 -23.78 -0.41
N THR A 21 29.49 -22.61 -0.38
CA THR A 21 30.40 -22.17 -1.45
C THR A 21 31.64 -21.56 -0.82
N ALA A 22 32.53 -22.43 -0.33
CA ALA A 22 33.92 -22.09 -0.06
C ALA A 22 34.72 -22.35 -1.34
N THR A 23 35.24 -21.30 -1.97
CA THR A 23 36.42 -21.39 -2.86
C THR A 23 37.60 -20.79 -2.13
N ALA A 24 38.69 -21.57 -2.08
CA ALA A 24 39.85 -21.41 -1.23
C ALA A 24 40.73 -20.17 -1.50
N CYS A 25 41.50 -19.80 -0.47
CA CYS A 25 42.47 -18.71 -0.35
C CYS A 25 43.67 -18.83 -1.31
N ASN A 26 44.29 -17.69 -1.71
CA ASN A 26 45.58 -17.20 -1.16
C ASN A 26 45.99 -15.87 -1.81
N ASP A 27 46.68 -15.02 -1.04
CA ASP A 27 47.31 -13.72 -1.34
C ASP A 27 47.75 -13.46 -2.79
N ASP A 28 47.32 -12.33 -3.35
CA ASP A 28 48.20 -11.23 -3.77
C ASP A 28 47.38 -10.01 -4.21
N ALA A 29 47.95 -8.83 -4.03
CA ALA A 29 47.30 -7.54 -4.24
C ALA A 29 46.81 -7.34 -5.68
N GLN A 30 45.51 -7.06 -5.86
CA GLN A 30 45.01 -5.99 -6.75
C GLN A 30 43.49 -5.85 -6.54
N SER A 31 43.09 -4.76 -5.89
CA SER A 31 41.70 -4.30 -5.93
C SER A 31 41.33 -3.98 -7.37
N ALA A 32 40.53 -4.85 -8.00
CA ALA A 32 39.75 -4.50 -9.18
C ALA A 32 38.28 -4.55 -8.78
N SER A 33 37.83 -3.51 -8.09
CA SER A 33 36.41 -3.15 -8.03
C SER A 33 35.95 -2.90 -9.46
N GLY A 34 35.46 -3.94 -10.12
CA GLY A 34 34.63 -3.81 -11.30
C GLY A 34 33.36 -3.08 -10.87
N ALA A 35 33.41 -1.75 -10.95
CA ALA A 35 32.22 -0.92 -10.82
C ALA A 35 31.25 -1.38 -11.91
N ALA A 36 30.25 -2.16 -11.53
CA ALA A 36 29.12 -2.46 -12.38
C ALA A 36 28.47 -1.11 -12.71
N THR A 37 28.79 -0.56 -13.88
CA THR A 37 28.13 0.62 -14.41
C THR A 37 26.64 0.34 -14.44
N PRO A 38 25.80 1.14 -13.74
CA PRO A 38 24.36 0.96 -13.81
C PRO A 38 23.95 1.14 -15.27
N THR A 39 23.60 0.03 -15.91
CA THR A 39 23.06 0.06 -17.27
C THR A 39 21.68 0.72 -17.21
N ALA A 40 21.33 1.55 -18.18
CA ALA A 40 20.04 2.25 -18.26
C ALA A 40 18.82 1.32 -18.00
N SER A 41 18.94 0.03 -18.34
CA SER A 41 17.94 -1.02 -18.07
C SER A 41 17.60 -1.21 -16.59
N ALA A 42 18.56 -1.07 -15.66
CA ALA A 42 18.28 -1.21 -14.22
C ALA A 42 17.41 -0.06 -13.70
N SER A 43 17.62 1.15 -14.22
CA SER A 43 16.80 2.32 -13.87
C SER A 43 15.38 2.22 -14.45
N PHE A 44 15.23 1.65 -15.65
CA PHE A 44 13.93 1.43 -16.28
C PHE A 44 13.09 0.40 -15.52
N GLU A 45 13.67 -0.74 -15.13
CA GLU A 45 12.98 -1.75 -14.34
C GLU A 45 12.55 -1.22 -12.96
N GLN A 46 13.39 -0.41 -12.31
CA GLN A 46 13.04 0.25 -11.05
C GLN A 46 11.83 1.19 -11.21
N GLN A 47 11.78 1.98 -12.29
CA GLN A 47 10.66 2.87 -12.58
C GLN A 47 9.37 2.08 -12.85
N LYS A 48 9.45 0.99 -13.62
CA LYS A 48 8.30 0.12 -13.91
C LYS A 48 7.77 -0.53 -12.63
N LEU A 49 8.66 -1.00 -11.76
CA LEU A 49 8.29 -1.58 -10.45
C LEU A 49 7.65 -0.51 -9.55
N ALA A 50 8.22 0.68 -9.49
CA ALA A 50 7.68 1.82 -8.75
C ALA A 50 6.26 2.17 -9.21
N LYS A 51 6.06 2.30 -10.52
CA LYS A 51 4.76 2.55 -11.15
C LYS A 51 3.75 1.46 -10.84
N THR A 52 4.15 0.20 -10.96
CA THR A 52 3.29 -0.96 -10.67
C THR A 52 2.84 -0.95 -9.20
N ARG A 53 3.77 -0.70 -8.27
CA ARG A 53 3.46 -0.61 -6.83
C ARG A 53 2.62 0.61 -6.47
N PHE A 54 2.82 1.73 -7.16
CA PHE A 54 1.96 2.90 -7.06
C PHE A 54 0.52 2.52 -7.43
N VAL A 55 0.30 1.96 -8.62
CA VAL A 55 -1.03 1.57 -9.12
C VAL A 55 -1.69 0.56 -8.19
N ALA A 56 -0.95 -0.46 -7.73
CA ALA A 56 -1.50 -1.47 -6.83
C ALA A 56 -2.00 -0.85 -5.51
N ASN A 57 -1.19 -0.01 -4.86
CA ASN A 57 -1.58 0.62 -3.60
C ASN A 57 -2.68 1.67 -3.78
N ALA A 58 -2.58 2.49 -4.83
CA ALA A 58 -3.57 3.50 -5.15
C ALA A 58 -4.93 2.87 -5.51
N GLY A 59 -4.92 1.77 -6.25
CA GLY A 59 -6.14 1.03 -6.63
C GLY A 59 -6.84 0.43 -5.42
N LEU A 60 -6.08 -0.16 -4.49
CA LEU A 60 -6.62 -0.66 -3.23
C LEU A 60 -7.22 0.45 -2.36
N ALA A 61 -6.55 1.61 -2.29
CA ALA A 61 -7.06 2.78 -1.58
C ALA A 61 -8.36 3.31 -2.22
N ALA A 62 -8.40 3.41 -3.54
CA ALA A 62 -9.58 3.87 -4.29
C ALA A 62 -10.76 2.92 -4.09
N GLY A 63 -10.54 1.61 -4.21
CA GLY A 63 -11.59 0.62 -4.00
C GLY A 63 -12.08 0.57 -2.56
N ALA A 64 -11.19 0.69 -1.56
CA ALA A 64 -11.59 0.77 -0.15
C ALA A 64 -12.48 1.99 0.11
N THR A 65 -12.06 3.15 -0.38
CA THR A 65 -12.80 4.41 -0.27
C THR A 65 -14.17 4.30 -0.89
N TYR A 66 -14.25 3.84 -2.15
CA TYR A 66 -15.52 3.75 -2.86
C TYR A 66 -16.48 2.77 -2.18
N GLN A 67 -16.03 1.54 -1.88
CA GLN A 67 -16.92 0.51 -1.38
C GLN A 67 -17.40 0.74 0.05
N TRP A 68 -16.55 1.30 0.90
CA TRP A 68 -16.77 1.29 2.35
C TRP A 68 -16.94 2.68 2.96
N ILE A 69 -16.66 3.75 2.22
CA ILE A 69 -16.92 5.13 2.65
C ILE A 69 -18.01 5.75 1.77
N VAL A 70 -17.74 5.90 0.47
CA VAL A 70 -18.61 6.63 -0.46
C VAL A 70 -19.96 5.94 -0.65
N LYS A 71 -19.96 4.65 -1.00
CA LYS A 71 -21.20 3.90 -1.25
C LYS A 71 -22.13 3.85 -0.02
N PRO A 72 -21.68 3.47 1.20
CA PRO A 72 -22.56 3.48 2.36
C PRO A 72 -22.99 4.89 2.76
N TYR A 73 -22.13 5.90 2.57
CA TYR A 73 -22.50 7.29 2.77
C TYR A 73 -23.67 7.72 1.89
N ARG A 74 -23.55 7.51 0.57
CA ARG A 74 -24.59 7.81 -0.42
C ARG A 74 -25.88 7.01 -0.18
N ALA A 75 -25.76 5.79 0.34
CA ALA A 75 -26.90 4.97 0.76
C ALA A 75 -27.54 5.42 2.10
N GLY A 76 -27.04 6.50 2.72
CA GLY A 76 -27.56 7.02 3.98
C GLY A 76 -27.23 6.15 5.20
N LYS A 77 -26.31 5.18 5.10
CA LYS A 77 -25.99 4.24 6.18
C LYS A 77 -25.32 4.89 7.38
N PHE A 78 -24.79 6.11 7.25
CA PHE A 78 -24.19 6.85 8.36
C PHE A 78 -25.19 7.71 9.13
N LYS A 79 -26.41 7.89 8.60
CA LYS A 79 -27.47 8.69 9.22
C LYS A 79 -27.94 8.05 10.53
N LYS A 80 -28.28 8.88 11.52
CA LYS A 80 -28.83 8.42 12.80
C LYS A 80 -30.09 7.59 12.56
N GLY A 81 -30.20 6.43 13.21
CA GLY A 81 -31.32 5.51 13.05
C GLY A 81 -31.25 4.58 11.82
N ALA A 82 -30.23 4.69 10.97
CA ALA A 82 -30.06 3.76 9.85
C ALA A 82 -29.68 2.35 10.33
N ASP A 83 -30.29 1.33 9.73
CA ASP A 83 -29.96 -0.06 10.03
C ASP A 83 -28.51 -0.39 9.70
N GLY A 84 -27.81 -0.93 10.70
CA GLY A 84 -26.40 -1.28 10.61
C GLY A 84 -25.44 -0.09 10.67
N ARG A 85 -25.90 1.10 11.08
CA ARG A 85 -25.09 2.33 11.14
C ARG A 85 -23.74 2.12 11.83
N THR A 86 -23.73 1.53 13.03
CA THR A 86 -22.49 1.33 13.81
C THR A 86 -21.49 0.48 13.03
N PHE A 87 -21.95 -0.61 12.42
CA PHE A 87 -21.08 -1.48 11.63
C PHE A 87 -20.56 -0.76 10.37
N ALA A 88 -21.41 0.04 9.72
CA ALA A 88 -21.02 0.86 8.58
C ALA A 88 -19.95 1.88 8.96
N LEU A 89 -20.10 2.58 10.09
CA LEU A 89 -19.12 3.56 10.60
C LEU A 89 -17.80 2.91 10.99
N VAL A 90 -17.83 1.77 11.70
CA VAL A 90 -16.62 1.02 12.05
C VAL A 90 -15.88 0.60 10.80
N LYS A 91 -16.59 0.01 9.82
CA LYS A 91 -15.97 -0.43 8.56
C LYS A 91 -15.42 0.74 7.76
N ALA A 92 -16.13 1.87 7.73
CA ALA A 92 -15.68 3.07 7.03
C ALA A 92 -14.46 3.70 7.71
N GLY A 93 -14.40 3.68 9.05
CA GLY A 93 -13.21 4.10 9.81
C GLY A 93 -11.99 3.22 9.51
N LEU A 94 -12.15 1.90 9.49
CA LEU A 94 -11.10 0.96 9.08
C LEU A 94 -10.66 1.19 7.64
N ALA A 95 -11.62 1.38 6.72
CA ALA A 95 -11.33 1.71 5.33
C ALA A 95 -10.61 3.05 5.17
N GLY A 96 -10.95 4.05 5.97
CA GLY A 96 -10.25 5.35 5.99
C GLY A 96 -8.79 5.21 6.42
N ALA A 97 -8.54 4.47 7.50
CA ALA A 97 -7.17 4.18 7.97
C ALA A 97 -6.36 3.37 6.95
N PHE A 98 -6.96 2.32 6.39
CA PHE A 98 -6.36 1.52 5.32
C PHE A 98 -6.02 2.39 4.10
N THR A 99 -6.96 3.22 3.66
CA THR A 99 -6.78 4.16 2.54
C THR A 99 -5.59 5.07 2.79
N TYR A 100 -5.52 5.71 3.96
CA TYR A 100 -4.40 6.57 4.32
C TYR A 100 -3.04 5.83 4.23
N ASN A 101 -2.95 4.63 4.81
CA ASN A 101 -1.72 3.84 4.76
C ASN A 101 -1.33 3.43 3.33
N ARG A 102 -2.30 3.00 2.51
CA ARG A 102 -2.06 2.62 1.12
C ARG A 102 -1.69 3.81 0.25
N LEU A 103 -2.29 4.97 0.47
CA LEU A 103 -1.90 6.19 -0.25
C LEU A 103 -0.50 6.68 0.14
N LYS A 104 -0.11 6.57 1.42
CA LYS A 104 1.28 6.81 1.85
C LYS A 104 2.26 5.88 1.15
N ALA A 105 1.93 4.59 1.05
CA ALA A 105 2.72 3.62 0.30
C ALA A 105 2.78 3.97 -1.19
N ALA A 106 1.65 4.33 -1.80
CA ALA A 106 1.59 4.76 -3.20
C ALA A 106 2.51 5.97 -3.45
N VAL A 107 2.42 7.01 -2.63
CA VAL A 107 3.29 8.20 -2.74
C VAL A 107 4.76 7.83 -2.55
N ASN A 108 5.09 6.90 -1.65
CA ASN A 108 6.47 6.47 -1.51
C ASN A 108 6.98 5.74 -2.77
N ASN A 109 6.13 4.93 -3.40
CA ASN A 109 6.45 4.30 -4.68
C ASN A 109 6.56 5.33 -5.82
N ALA A 110 5.71 6.36 -5.83
CA ALA A 110 5.72 7.42 -6.84
C ALA A 110 7.07 8.16 -6.95
N LYS A 111 7.85 8.22 -5.87
CA LYS A 111 9.21 8.81 -5.88
C LYS A 111 10.18 8.09 -6.82
N GLY A 112 9.93 6.81 -7.11
CA GLY A 112 10.76 6.01 -8.00
C GLY A 112 10.46 6.18 -9.49
N ASP A 113 9.48 7.00 -9.86
CA ASP A 113 9.11 7.28 -11.26
C ASP A 113 9.24 8.80 -11.54
N PRO A 114 9.95 9.21 -12.62
CA PRO A 114 10.18 10.63 -12.94
C PRO A 114 8.92 11.46 -13.20
N LEU A 115 7.81 10.84 -13.64
CA LEU A 115 6.56 11.55 -13.90
C LEU A 115 5.71 11.62 -12.63
N LEU A 116 5.58 10.51 -11.90
CA LEU A 116 4.81 10.46 -10.64
C LEU A 116 5.47 11.27 -9.52
N SER A 117 6.81 11.35 -9.49
CA SER A 117 7.55 12.12 -8.47
C SER A 117 7.17 13.60 -8.45
N LYS A 118 6.77 14.17 -9.58
CA LYS A 118 6.30 15.56 -9.69
C LYS A 118 4.99 15.81 -8.95
N ALA A 119 4.16 14.77 -8.78
CA ALA A 119 2.91 14.85 -8.05
C ALA A 119 3.07 14.51 -6.55
N VAL A 120 4.23 14.03 -6.10
CA VAL A 120 4.44 13.56 -4.71
C VAL A 120 4.12 14.63 -3.68
N ALA A 121 4.58 15.86 -3.87
CA ALA A 121 4.36 16.96 -2.92
C ALA A 121 2.86 17.30 -2.77
N PRO A 122 2.10 17.63 -3.85
CA PRO A 122 0.68 17.92 -3.70
C PRO A 122 -0.14 16.71 -3.24
N LEU A 123 0.20 15.49 -3.67
CA LEU A 123 -0.47 14.27 -3.20
C LEU A 123 -0.23 14.04 -1.71
N SER A 124 1.00 14.25 -1.21
CA SER A 124 1.31 14.09 0.22
C SER A 124 0.49 15.04 1.08
N ALA A 125 0.33 16.30 0.66
CA ALA A 125 -0.48 17.28 1.38
C ALA A 125 -1.95 16.85 1.43
N GLY A 126 -2.51 16.41 0.30
CA GLY A 126 -3.86 15.86 0.24
C GLY A 126 -4.04 14.65 1.16
N ILE A 127 -3.09 13.71 1.16
CA ILE A 127 -3.17 12.50 1.98
C ILE A 127 -3.06 12.81 3.46
N GLU A 128 -2.20 13.74 3.88
CA GLU A 128 -2.09 14.12 5.30
C GLU A 128 -3.41 14.71 5.82
N SER A 129 -4.17 15.42 4.96
CA SER A 129 -5.51 15.92 5.32
C SER A 129 -6.52 14.81 5.64
N LEU A 130 -6.29 13.57 5.18
CA LEU A 130 -7.17 12.42 5.44
C LEU A 130 -6.92 11.76 6.80
N LYS A 131 -5.79 12.03 7.45
CA LYS A 131 -5.32 11.32 8.65
C LYS A 131 -6.36 11.29 9.77
N ASP A 132 -6.98 12.44 10.03
CA ASP A 132 -7.96 12.57 11.12
C ASP A 132 -9.37 12.14 10.69
N LEU A 133 -9.63 12.02 9.38
CA LEU A 133 -10.94 11.66 8.85
C LEU A 133 -11.31 10.21 9.15
N GLY A 134 -10.34 9.29 9.17
CA GLY A 134 -10.58 7.90 9.59
C GLY A 134 -11.13 7.81 11.02
N THR A 135 -10.62 8.66 11.92
CA THR A 135 -11.11 8.76 13.30
C THR A 135 -12.52 9.34 13.36
N LYS A 136 -12.80 10.42 12.62
CA LYS A 136 -14.14 11.00 12.52
C LYS A 136 -15.17 10.00 11.98
N LEU A 137 -14.80 9.23 10.96
CA LEU A 137 -15.61 8.15 10.39
C LEU A 137 -16.01 7.13 11.48
N ARG A 138 -15.05 6.66 12.28
CA ARG A 138 -15.34 5.70 13.36
C ARG A 138 -16.22 6.30 14.46
N LYS A 139 -16.08 7.59 14.75
CA LYS A 139 -16.90 8.32 15.73
C LYS A 139 -18.30 8.68 15.20
N GLY A 140 -18.53 8.57 13.88
CA GLY A 140 -19.78 9.00 13.27
C GLY A 140 -19.94 10.51 13.18
N GLU A 141 -18.83 11.24 13.16
CA GLU A 141 -18.73 12.71 13.03
C GLU A 141 -18.51 13.16 11.57
N VAL A 142 -18.64 12.22 10.63
CA VAL A 142 -18.41 12.40 9.19
C VAL A 142 -19.62 13.07 8.51
N GLY A 143 -19.36 14.14 7.75
CA GLY A 143 -20.33 14.78 6.85
C GLY A 143 -19.91 14.75 5.38
N ASP A 144 -20.68 15.44 4.53
CA ASP A 144 -20.45 15.54 3.07
C ASP A 144 -19.02 15.99 2.75
N ALA A 145 -18.51 17.00 3.48
CA ALA A 145 -17.18 17.55 3.26
C ALA A 145 -16.07 16.53 3.53
N ASP A 146 -16.22 15.70 4.57
CA ASP A 146 -15.20 14.70 4.92
C ASP A 146 -15.18 13.55 3.88
N VAL A 147 -16.34 13.11 3.40
CA VAL A 147 -16.43 12.09 2.34
C VAL A 147 -15.90 12.64 1.01
N GLY A 148 -16.26 13.89 0.68
CA GLY A 148 -15.74 14.58 -0.49
C GLY A 148 -14.22 14.76 -0.45
N ALA A 149 -13.62 14.95 0.73
CA ALA A 149 -12.16 15.00 0.88
C ALA A 149 -11.48 13.68 0.46
N PHE A 150 -12.03 12.53 0.86
CA PHE A 150 -11.54 11.23 0.38
C PHE A 150 -11.67 11.09 -1.13
N GLU A 151 -12.83 11.45 -1.70
CA GLU A 151 -13.04 11.38 -3.16
C GLU A 151 -12.06 12.28 -3.91
N ASN A 152 -11.83 13.51 -3.45
CA ASN A 152 -10.92 14.46 -4.07
C ASN A 152 -9.46 13.97 -4.06
N VAL A 153 -8.99 13.42 -2.94
CA VAL A 153 -7.63 12.86 -2.85
C VAL A 153 -7.50 11.64 -3.75
N ILE A 154 -8.48 10.72 -3.74
CA ILE A 154 -8.48 9.55 -4.62
C ILE A 154 -8.47 9.97 -6.10
N ASN A 155 -9.28 10.94 -6.49
CA ASN A 155 -9.30 11.46 -7.86
C ASN A 155 -7.95 12.07 -8.24
N SER A 156 -7.35 12.88 -7.35
CA SER A 156 -6.02 13.46 -7.56
C SER A 156 -4.94 12.39 -7.78
N VAL A 157 -5.00 11.29 -7.01
CA VAL A 157 -4.08 10.15 -7.17
C VAL A 157 -4.32 9.43 -8.50
N LYS A 158 -5.58 9.21 -8.89
CA LYS A 158 -5.94 8.59 -10.19
C LYS A 158 -5.48 9.46 -11.36
N ASP A 159 -5.60 10.78 -11.25
CA ASP A 159 -5.19 11.74 -12.28
C ASP A 159 -3.68 11.82 -12.40
N ALA A 160 -2.95 11.82 -11.28
CA ALA A 160 -1.49 11.70 -11.28
C ALA A 160 -1.03 10.40 -11.94
N GLY A 161 -1.70 9.28 -11.61
CA GLY A 161 -1.48 7.99 -12.25
C GLY A 161 -1.69 8.06 -13.76
N ARG A 162 -2.86 8.53 -14.21
CA ARG A 162 -3.19 8.68 -15.64
C ARG A 162 -2.18 9.55 -16.37
N SER A 163 -1.79 10.68 -15.79
CA SER A 163 -0.82 11.62 -16.39
C SER A 163 0.58 11.01 -16.54
N ALA A 164 0.92 10.02 -15.72
CA ALA A 164 2.18 9.28 -15.79
C ALA A 164 2.08 7.96 -16.58
N GLY A 165 0.96 7.67 -17.24
CA GLY A 165 0.71 6.40 -17.93
C GLY A 165 0.56 5.20 -16.98
N ALA A 166 0.10 5.46 -15.76
CA ALA A 166 -0.06 4.51 -14.66
C ALA A 166 -1.52 4.51 -14.19
N GLU A 167 -2.41 3.98 -15.02
CA GLU A 167 -3.85 4.04 -14.75
C GLU A 167 -4.20 3.33 -13.43
N VAL A 168 -4.88 4.06 -12.54
CA VAL A 168 -5.33 3.56 -11.24
C VAL A 168 -6.79 3.15 -11.36
N VAL A 169 -7.03 1.85 -11.24
CA VAL A 169 -8.37 1.25 -11.24
C VAL A 169 -8.73 0.82 -9.83
N ASP A 170 -9.99 1.04 -9.46
CA ASP A 170 -10.51 0.68 -8.14
C ASP A 170 -10.38 -0.84 -7.93
N LYS A 171 -9.69 -1.23 -6.86
CA LYS A 171 -9.56 -2.61 -6.39
C LYS A 171 -10.10 -2.69 -4.98
N VAL A 172 -11.22 -3.38 -4.81
CA VAL A 172 -11.85 -3.51 -3.50
C VAL A 172 -11.02 -4.48 -2.67
N PRO A 173 -10.42 -4.05 -1.55
CA PRO A 173 -9.76 -4.96 -0.63
C PRO A 173 -10.81 -5.83 0.07
N SER A 174 -10.41 -7.04 0.43
CA SER A 174 -11.18 -7.90 1.32
C SER A 174 -11.34 -7.27 2.70
N THR A 175 -12.37 -7.69 3.45
CA THR A 175 -12.60 -7.19 4.81
C THR A 175 -11.46 -7.50 5.77
N SER A 176 -10.76 -8.62 5.57
CA SER A 176 -9.60 -9.00 6.38
C SER A 176 -8.41 -8.06 6.11
N GLU A 177 -8.19 -7.64 4.87
CA GLU A 177 -7.13 -6.69 4.52
C GLU A 177 -7.35 -5.29 5.11
N LEU A 178 -8.60 -4.92 5.43
CA LEU A 178 -8.91 -3.65 6.11
C LEU A 178 -8.55 -3.67 7.60
N GLY A 179 -8.61 -4.84 8.24
CA GLY A 179 -8.44 -5.00 9.69
C GLY A 179 -7.00 -5.15 10.15
N GLY A 180 -6.10 -5.60 9.26
CA GLY A 180 -4.75 -6.03 9.61
C GLY A 180 -4.69 -7.49 9.99
#